data_AF-A0AAE3VGP1-F1
#
_entry.id   AF-A0AAE3VGP1-F1
#
_cell.length_a   1.000
_cell.length_b   1.000
_cell.length_c   1.000
_cell.angle_alpha   90.00
_cell.angle_beta   90.00
_cell.angle_gamma   90.00
#
_symmetry.space_group_name_H-M   'P 1'
#
loop_
_entity.id
_entity.type
_entity.pdbx_description
1 polymer ?
#
loop_
_entity_poly.entity_id
_entity_poly.type
_entity_poly.pdbx_seq_one_letter_code
_entity_poly.pdbx_strand_id
1 'polypeptide(L)'
;MTTKKLTLSIEPSTISKARRVSRQRNTSISAMFADYIALLDESPAARAVLPPLTQRARKLAEGSAALPDDWDYRSELADVISDKYDTP
;
A
#
# COMPACT_ATOMS: atom_id res chain seq x y z
N MET A 1 -0.82 -22.77 6.22
CA MET A 1 0.32 -22.26 5.43
C MET A 1 1.60 -22.75 6.07
N THR A 2 2.48 -23.42 5.32
CA THR A 2 3.76 -23.92 5.83
C THR A 2 4.77 -22.79 5.93
N THR A 3 5.14 -22.41 7.15
CA THR A 3 6.15 -21.37 7.39
C THR A 3 7.56 -21.96 7.26
N LYS A 4 8.37 -21.46 6.32
CA LYS A 4 9.80 -21.79 6.24
C LYS A 4 10.62 -20.67 6.89
N LYS A 5 11.66 -21.05 7.65
CA LYS A 5 12.59 -20.11 8.28
C LYS A 5 13.80 -19.87 7.36
N LEU A 6 14.16 -18.60 7.16
CA LEU A 6 15.34 -18.18 6.42
C LEU A 6 16.26 -17.42 7.38
N THR A 7 17.52 -17.83 7.48
CA THR A 7 18.54 -17.16 8.29
C THR A 7 19.51 -16.44 7.35
N LEU A 8 19.71 -15.14 7.56
CA LEU A 8 20.57 -14.29 6.74
C LEU A 8 21.72 -13.75 7.58
N SER A 9 22.93 -13.76 7.02
CA SER A 9 24.09 -13.09 7.59
C SER A 9 24.17 -11.68 7.02
N ILE A 10 24.04 -10.68 7.89
CA ILE A 10 24.10 -9.26 7.53
C ILE A 10 24.84 -8.46 8.60
N GLU A 11 25.31 -7.29 8.20
CA GLU A 11 25.90 -6.28 9.07
C GLU A 11 25.02 -6.00 10.33
N PRO A 12 25.59 -6.00 11.55
CA PRO A 12 24.85 -5.69 12.78
C PRO A 12 24.18 -4.31 12.74
N SER A 13 24.81 -3.35 12.06
CA SER A 13 24.30 -2.00 11.85
C SER A 13 22.97 -2.02 11.06
N THR A 14 22.85 -2.92 10.08
CA THR A 14 21.66 -3.14 9.27
C THR A 14 20.53 -3.78 10.08
N ILE A 15 20.84 -4.74 10.97
CA ILE A 15 19.84 -5.36 11.87
C ILE A 15 19.18 -4.31 12.74
N SER A 16 19.98 -3.40 13.32
CA SER A 16 19.50 -2.30 14.15
C SER A 16 18.59 -1.33 13.38
N LYS A 17 18.94 -1.00 12.12
CA LYS A 17 18.10 -0.19 11.24
C LYS A 17 16.77 -0.89 10.95
N ALA A 18 16.80 -2.18 10.56
CA ALA A 18 15.60 -2.95 10.27
C ALA A 18 14.64 -3.03 11.47
N ARG A 19 15.17 -3.26 12.69
CA ARG A 19 14.38 -3.26 13.93
C ARG A 19 13.74 -1.91 14.26
N ARG A 20 14.38 -0.80 13.89
CA ARG A 20 13.81 0.54 14.09
C ARG A 20 12.69 0.81 13.10
N VAL A 21 12.93 0.53 11.82
CA VAL A 21 11.93 0.74 10.75
C VAL A 21 10.70 -0.15 10.98
N SER A 22 10.89 -1.41 11.38
CA SER A 22 9.78 -2.34 11.61
C SER A 22 8.86 -1.85 12.73
N ARG A 23 9.41 -1.29 13.82
CA ARG A 23 8.64 -0.70 14.92
C ARG A 23 7.87 0.55 14.48
N GLN A 24 8.53 1.45 13.74
CA GLN A 24 7.88 2.67 13.21
C GLN A 24 6.71 2.35 12.29
N ARG A 25 6.83 1.27 11.50
CA ARG A 25 5.78 0.80 10.57
C ARG A 25 4.80 -0.19 11.20
N ASN A 26 4.92 -0.46 12.51
CA ASN A 26 4.12 -1.44 13.23
C ASN A 26 4.02 -2.82 12.52
N THR A 27 5.14 -3.29 11.98
CA THR A 27 5.23 -4.54 11.22
C THR A 27 6.45 -5.39 11.64
N SER A 28 6.51 -6.64 11.16
CA SER A 28 7.64 -7.53 11.39
C SER A 28 8.74 -7.35 10.34
N ILE A 29 9.99 -7.69 10.69
CA ILE A 29 11.11 -7.65 9.72
C ILE A 29 10.86 -8.62 8.55
N SER A 30 10.30 -9.79 8.82
CA SER A 30 9.95 -10.77 7.80
C SER A 30 8.87 -10.27 6.84
N ALA A 31 7.85 -9.56 7.34
CA ALA A 31 6.82 -8.96 6.50
C ALA A 31 7.40 -7.84 5.62
N MET A 32 8.17 -6.93 6.23
CA MET A 32 8.86 -5.86 5.49
C MET A 32 9.81 -6.41 4.42
N PHE A 33 10.50 -7.52 4.70
CA PHE A 33 11.35 -8.18 3.71
C PHE A 33 10.53 -8.82 2.58
N ALA A 34 9.41 -9.47 2.90
CA ALA A 34 8.51 -10.05 1.89
C ALA A 34 7.95 -8.96 0.96
N ASP A 35 7.52 -7.83 1.50
CA ASP A 35 7.02 -6.69 0.72
C ASP A 35 8.11 -6.13 -0.21
N TYR A 36 9.36 -6.07 0.27
CA TYR A 36 10.50 -5.61 -0.54
C TYR A 36 10.78 -6.56 -1.70
N ILE A 37 10.78 -7.88 -1.47
CA ILE A 37 10.95 -8.85 -2.55
C ILE A 37 9.78 -8.80 -3.54
N ALA A 38 8.55 -8.64 -3.06
CA ALA A 38 7.37 -8.49 -3.93
C ALA A 38 7.44 -7.24 -4.81
N LEU A 39 8.11 -6.17 -4.35
CA LEU A 39 8.33 -4.97 -5.15
C LEU A 39 9.38 -5.18 -6.25
N LEU A 40 10.39 -6.02 -6.01
CA LEU A 40 11.44 -6.34 -6.98
C LEU A 40 11.03 -7.42 -7.99
N ASP A 41 9.98 -8.17 -7.69
CA ASP A 41 9.48 -9.22 -8.56
C ASP A 41 8.69 -8.61 -9.72
N GLU A 42 9.35 -8.46 -10.87
CA GLU A 42 8.74 -8.00 -12.13
C GLU A 42 7.89 -9.08 -12.82
N SER A 43 7.80 -10.29 -12.25
CA SER A 43 6.85 -11.29 -12.72
C SER A 43 5.45 -10.67 -12.73
N PRO A 44 4.63 -10.89 -13.78
CA PRO A 44 3.27 -10.37 -13.81
C PRO A 44 2.56 -10.93 -12.59
N ALA A 45 2.40 -10.09 -11.57
CA ALA A 45 1.99 -10.51 -10.26
C ALA A 45 0.74 -11.37 -10.41
N ALA A 46 0.79 -12.61 -9.93
CA ALA A 46 -0.42 -13.36 -9.66
C ALA A 46 -1.27 -12.45 -8.78
N ARG A 47 -2.27 -11.78 -9.39
CA ARG A 47 -3.04 -10.65 -8.85
C ARG A 47 -2.90 -10.60 -7.34
N ALA A 48 -2.02 -9.73 -6.85
CA ALA A 48 -1.81 -9.58 -5.42
C ALA A 48 -3.20 -9.43 -4.80
N VAL A 49 -3.56 -10.35 -3.90
CA VAL A 49 -4.87 -10.34 -3.25
C VAL A 49 -4.93 -9.01 -2.54
N LEU A 50 -5.69 -8.07 -3.13
CA LEU A 50 -5.81 -6.71 -2.62
C LEU A 50 -6.17 -6.80 -1.13
N PRO A 51 -5.65 -5.92 -0.26
CA PRO A 51 -6.07 -5.89 1.14
C PRO A 51 -7.60 -5.80 1.23
N PRO A 52 -8.25 -6.38 2.27
CA PRO A 52 -9.72 -6.48 2.34
C PRO A 52 -10.44 -5.15 2.13
N LEU A 53 -9.86 -4.05 2.60
CA LEU A 53 -10.39 -2.70 2.44
C LEU A 53 -10.34 -2.23 0.97
N THR A 54 -9.22 -2.47 0.29
CA THR A 54 -9.06 -2.17 -1.14
C THR A 54 -9.96 -3.03 -2.01
N GLN A 55 -10.19 -4.30 -1.65
CA GLN A 55 -11.17 -5.15 -2.35
C GLN A 55 -12.59 -4.60 -2.24
N ARG A 56 -12.99 -4.14 -1.04
CA ARG A 56 -14.30 -3.51 -0.82
C ARG A 56 -14.43 -2.22 -1.64
N ALA A 57 -13.41 -1.37 -1.62
CA ALA A 57 -13.38 -0.15 -2.42
C ALA A 57 -13.51 -0.45 -3.91
N ARG A 58 -12.79 -1.47 -4.41
CA ARG A 58 -12.90 -1.88 -5.81
C ARG A 58 -14.32 -2.39 -6.16
N LYS A 59 -14.92 -3.23 -5.31
CA LYS A 59 -16.30 -3.70 -5.52
C LYS A 59 -17.33 -2.57 -5.51
N LEU A 60 -17.11 -1.53 -4.71
CA LEU A 60 -17.95 -0.32 -4.73
C LEU A 60 -17.77 0.46 -6.04
N ALA A 61 -16.54 0.54 -6.55
CA ALA A 61 -16.22 1.24 -7.79
C ALA A 61 -16.65 0.49 -9.06
N GLU A 62 -16.75 -0.84 -9.04
CA GLU A 62 -17.18 -1.68 -10.18
C GLU A 62 -18.60 -1.35 -10.69
N GLY A 63 -19.44 -0.66 -9.89
CA GLY A 63 -20.77 -0.19 -10.28
C GLY A 63 -20.87 1.31 -10.59
N SER A 64 -19.75 2.04 -10.55
CA SER A 64 -19.72 3.48 -10.84
C SER A 64 -19.72 3.73 -12.34
N ALA A 65 -20.36 4.83 -12.76
CA ALA A 65 -20.19 5.34 -14.11
C ALA A 65 -18.70 5.61 -14.38
N ALA A 66 -18.27 5.36 -15.62
CA ALA A 66 -16.93 5.70 -16.06
C ALA A 66 -16.71 7.20 -15.86
N LEU A 67 -15.54 7.56 -15.34
CA LEU A 67 -15.16 8.95 -15.19
C LEU A 67 -15.02 9.59 -16.58
N PRO A 68 -15.41 10.86 -16.74
CA PRO A 68 -15.10 11.64 -17.93
C PRO A 68 -13.60 11.66 -18.24
N ASP A 69 -13.23 11.75 -19.52
CA ASP A 69 -11.83 11.77 -19.95
C ASP A 69 -11.06 13.02 -19.46
N ASP A 70 -11.78 14.09 -19.13
CA ASP A 70 -11.27 15.35 -18.59
C ASP A 70 -11.30 15.44 -17.05
N TRP A 71 -11.60 14.34 -16.37
CA TRP A 71 -11.70 14.31 -14.91
C TRP A 71 -10.32 14.44 -14.24
N ASP A 72 -10.11 15.54 -13.50
CA ASP A 72 -8.93 15.76 -12.68
C ASP A 72 -9.26 15.62 -11.18
N TYR A 73 -8.69 14.58 -10.55
CA TYR A 73 -8.83 14.34 -9.12
C TYR A 73 -8.49 15.56 -8.26
N ARG A 74 -7.49 16.36 -8.66
CA ARG A 74 -7.01 17.47 -7.84
C ARG A 74 -7.99 18.63 -7.80
N SER A 75 -8.62 18.95 -8.92
CA SER A 75 -9.64 20.01 -8.98
C SER A 75 -10.88 19.61 -8.19
N GLU A 76 -11.38 18.39 -8.41
CA GLU A 76 -12.56 17.87 -7.71
C GLU A 76 -12.37 17.83 -6.19
N LEU A 77 -11.19 17.42 -5.73
CA LEU A 77 -10.88 17.42 -4.31
C LEU A 77 -10.78 18.85 -3.76
N ALA A 78 -10.19 19.77 -4.51
CA ALA A 78 -10.07 21.16 -4.10
C ALA A 78 -11.46 21.80 -3.96
N ASP A 79 -12.35 21.56 -4.92
CA ASP A 79 -13.72 22.07 -4.93
C ASP A 79 -14.54 21.54 -3.74
N VAL A 80 -14.45 20.24 -3.45
CA VAL A 80 -15.15 19.64 -2.29
C VAL A 80 -14.61 20.19 -0.95
N ILE A 81 -13.31 20.46 -0.87
CA ILE A 81 -12.70 21.03 0.34
C ILE A 81 -13.09 22.49 0.48
N SER A 82 -13.09 23.29 -0.59
CA SER A 82 -13.56 24.68 -0.54
C SER A 82 -15.03 24.73 -0.17
N ASP A 83 -15.91 23.94 -0.80
CA ASP A 83 -17.33 23.96 -0.46
C ASP A 83 -17.62 23.57 1.00
N LYS A 84 -16.80 22.67 1.57
CA LYS A 84 -16.99 22.18 2.93
C LYS A 84 -16.43 23.13 4.00
N TYR A 85 -15.39 23.88 3.69
CA TYR A 85 -14.65 24.69 4.68
C TYR A 85 -14.64 26.19 4.37
N ASP A 86 -15.16 26.60 3.22
CA ASP A 86 -15.33 27.99 2.83
C ASP A 86 -16.82 28.37 3.04
N THR A 87 -17.14 28.62 4.31
CA THR A 87 -18.30 29.45 4.69
C THR A 87 -17.75 30.71 5.38
N PRO A 88 -18.35 31.89 5.13
CA PRO A 88 -17.86 33.19 5.62
C PRO A 88 -17.83 33.31 7.15
#